data_AF-A0A9J6EEX9-F1
#
_entry.id   AF-A0A9J6EEX9-F1
#
_cell.length_a   1.000
_cell.length_b   1.000
_cell.length_c   1.000
_cell.angle_alpha   90.00
_cell.angle_beta   90.00
_cell.angle_gamma   90.00
#
_symmetry.space_group_name_H-M   'P 1'
#
loop_
_entity.id
_entity.type
_entity.pdbx_description
1 polymer ?
#
loop_
_entity_poly.entity_id
_entity_poly.type
_entity_poly.pdbx_seq_one_letter_code
_entity_poly.pdbx_strand_id
1 'polypeptide(L)'
;MNLYCTHSHSDASLHDELRKEDIELLRLLSVDQICDFMVEGKKKKCGIKITSSEKVDRSKRYQDFTIFKLPYPGCEFFEKYVKQHYNPEGLFYDWTQRWDLVELTKNYLKFLLKVVIDGDSSILVHCISGWDRTALFVSLLRLSLWADNAIHQNLSALEMAYLTAAYDWFLFSLSSGIAQHQVPGGDLNFDTFTDAFLSTTLAREIGLTPAKPPAAQLPETLLPRPA
;
A
#
# COMPACT_ATOMS: atom_id res chain seq x y z
N MET A 1 -10.51 -6.70 -6.47
CA MET A 1 -10.27 -6.39 -7.89
C MET A 1 -9.11 -7.23 -8.37
N ASN A 2 -9.36 -8.09 -9.35
CA ASN A 2 -8.37 -9.03 -9.83
C ASN A 2 -7.32 -8.36 -10.73
N LEU A 3 -6.12 -8.96 -10.76
CA LEU A 3 -5.00 -8.55 -11.59
C LEU A 3 -4.84 -9.54 -12.76
N TYR A 4 -4.85 -9.06 -14.01
CA TYR A 4 -4.86 -9.95 -15.19
C TYR A 4 -3.48 -10.11 -15.85
N CYS A 5 -3.15 -11.36 -16.22
CA CYS A 5 -2.01 -11.69 -17.08
C CYS A 5 -2.39 -11.54 -18.56
N THR A 6 -1.45 -11.13 -19.42
CA THR A 6 -1.73 -10.82 -20.85
C THR A 6 -1.33 -11.92 -21.85
N HIS A 7 -1.06 -13.18 -21.45
CA HIS A 7 -0.36 -14.16 -22.32
C HIS A 7 -1.11 -15.47 -22.66
N SER A 8 -2.44 -15.48 -22.74
CA SER A 8 -3.17 -16.65 -23.28
C SER A 8 -4.47 -16.25 -23.98
N HIS A 9 -4.58 -16.58 -25.26
CA HIS A 9 -5.82 -16.43 -26.03
C HIS A 9 -6.96 -17.35 -25.54
N SER A 10 -6.64 -18.34 -24.69
CA SER A 10 -7.59 -19.28 -24.08
C SER A 10 -8.31 -18.76 -22.82
N ASP A 11 -7.94 -17.57 -22.30
CA ASP A 11 -8.44 -17.06 -20.99
C ASP A 11 -9.43 -15.89 -21.10
N ALA A 12 -9.87 -15.52 -22.30
CA ALA A 12 -10.79 -14.40 -22.47
C ALA A 12 -12.13 -14.61 -21.74
N SER A 13 -12.66 -15.84 -21.77
CA SER A 13 -13.90 -16.20 -21.06
C SER A 13 -13.71 -16.17 -19.54
N LEU A 14 -12.61 -16.73 -19.03
CA LEU A 14 -12.29 -16.72 -17.61
C LEU A 14 -12.14 -15.29 -17.08
N HIS A 15 -11.41 -14.44 -17.80
CA HIS A 15 -11.26 -13.04 -17.39
C HIS A 15 -12.57 -12.27 -17.44
N ASP A 16 -13.49 -12.64 -18.33
CA ASP A 16 -14.82 -12.04 -18.35
C ASP A 16 -15.71 -12.51 -17.21
N GLU A 17 -15.60 -13.77 -16.78
CA GLU A 17 -16.25 -14.28 -15.57
C GLU A 17 -15.72 -13.59 -14.32
N LEU A 18 -14.40 -13.54 -14.14
CA LEU A 18 -13.78 -12.86 -13.00
C LEU A 18 -14.13 -11.36 -12.92
N ARG A 19 -14.30 -10.69 -14.06
CA ARG A 19 -14.77 -9.28 -14.08
C ARG A 19 -16.22 -9.15 -13.64
N LYS A 20 -17.08 -10.11 -13.99
CA LYS A 20 -18.47 -10.12 -13.52
C LYS A 20 -18.51 -10.32 -12.01
N GLU A 21 -17.71 -11.24 -11.49
CA GLU A 21 -17.58 -11.46 -10.04
C GLU A 21 -17.05 -10.22 -9.31
N ASP A 22 -16.00 -9.57 -9.85
CA ASP A 22 -15.49 -8.29 -9.30
C ASP A 22 -16.62 -7.24 -9.22
N ILE A 23 -17.40 -7.07 -10.29
CA ILE A 23 -18.49 -6.08 -10.36
C ILE A 23 -19.64 -6.45 -9.42
N GLU A 24 -19.98 -7.74 -9.32
CA GLU A 24 -21.01 -8.22 -8.40
C GLU A 24 -20.61 -7.95 -6.95
N LEU A 25 -19.35 -8.21 -6.61
CA LEU A 25 -18.80 -7.88 -5.29
C LEU A 25 -18.84 -6.37 -5.03
N LEU A 26 -18.45 -5.53 -6.00
CA LEU A 26 -18.52 -4.08 -5.85
C LEU A 26 -19.95 -3.61 -5.58
N ARG A 27 -20.93 -4.15 -6.31
CA ARG A 27 -22.34 -3.83 -6.12
C ARG A 27 -22.86 -4.31 -4.76
N LEU A 28 -22.47 -5.51 -4.32
CA LEU A 28 -22.83 -6.04 -3.01
C LEU A 28 -22.30 -5.15 -1.88
N LEU A 29 -21.10 -4.60 -2.05
CA LEU A 29 -20.48 -3.65 -1.12
C LEU A 29 -20.99 -2.21 -1.29
N SER A 30 -22.00 -1.99 -2.16
CA SER A 30 -22.56 -0.68 -2.48
C SER A 30 -21.50 0.32 -2.97
N VAL A 31 -20.50 -0.17 -3.71
CA VAL A 31 -19.47 0.68 -4.30
C VAL A 31 -19.97 1.28 -5.61
N ASP A 32 -19.86 2.59 -5.75
CA ASP A 32 -20.09 3.34 -6.99
C ASP A 32 -18.85 4.12 -7.44
N GLN A 33 -17.92 4.37 -6.53
CA GLN A 33 -16.75 5.22 -6.72
C GLN A 33 -15.47 4.40 -6.55
N ILE A 34 -14.60 4.46 -7.56
CA ILE A 34 -13.32 3.76 -7.59
C ILE A 34 -12.20 4.78 -7.63
N CYS A 35 -11.41 4.84 -6.56
CA CYS A 35 -10.21 5.66 -6.43
C CYS A 35 -8.99 4.83 -6.82
N ASP A 36 -8.54 4.99 -8.06
CA ASP A 36 -7.45 4.25 -8.68
C ASP A 36 -6.11 5.00 -8.53
N PHE A 37 -5.24 4.47 -7.68
CA PHE A 37 -3.88 4.96 -7.48
C PHE A 37 -2.84 4.33 -8.42
N MET A 38 -3.22 3.43 -9.32
CA MET A 38 -2.31 2.88 -10.33
C MET A 38 -2.04 3.96 -11.39
N VAL A 39 -0.84 4.55 -11.37
CA VAL A 39 -0.40 5.55 -12.37
C VAL A 39 -0.25 4.88 -13.74
N GLU A 40 0.29 3.66 -13.73
CA GLU A 40 0.63 2.93 -14.93
C GLU A 40 -0.62 2.31 -15.57
N GLY A 41 -0.68 2.25 -16.90
CA GLY A 41 -1.72 1.46 -17.58
C GLY A 41 -1.53 -0.05 -17.35
N LYS A 42 -0.27 -0.49 -17.16
CA LYS A 42 0.14 -1.87 -16.89
C LYS A 42 1.46 -1.87 -16.12
N LYS A 43 1.66 -2.80 -15.18
CA LYS A 43 2.93 -3.02 -14.48
C LYS A 43 3.49 -4.41 -14.78
N LYS A 44 4.82 -4.53 -14.90
CA LYS A 44 5.48 -5.84 -15.02
C LYS A 44 5.83 -6.36 -13.63
N LYS A 45 5.27 -7.51 -13.23
CA LYS A 45 5.59 -8.22 -11.98
C LYS A 45 5.97 -9.65 -12.33
N CYS A 46 7.15 -10.11 -11.90
CA CYS A 46 7.68 -11.45 -12.19
C CYS A 46 7.62 -11.83 -13.69
N GLY A 47 7.95 -10.90 -14.59
CA GLY A 47 7.89 -11.15 -16.04
C GLY A 47 6.50 -10.93 -16.68
N ILE A 48 5.44 -10.90 -15.88
CA ILE A 48 4.04 -10.81 -16.32
C ILE A 48 3.55 -9.37 -16.30
N LYS A 49 2.83 -8.95 -17.35
CA LYS A 49 2.13 -7.66 -17.38
C LYS A 49 0.81 -7.79 -16.64
N ILE A 50 0.59 -6.89 -15.68
CA ILE A 50 -0.56 -6.82 -14.79
C ILE A 50 -1.26 -5.48 -14.96
N THR A 51 -2.58 -5.47 -14.92
CA THR A 51 -3.45 -4.30 -14.99
C THR A 51 -4.71 -4.54 -14.17
N SER A 52 -5.37 -3.47 -13.74
CA SER A 52 -6.67 -3.51 -13.08
C SER A 52 -7.81 -3.73 -14.09
N SER A 53 -8.93 -4.28 -13.62
CA SER A 53 -10.07 -4.75 -14.41
C SER A 53 -10.68 -3.68 -15.30
N GLU A 54 -10.93 -2.52 -14.72
CA GLU A 54 -11.55 -1.34 -15.30
C GLU A 54 -10.70 -0.73 -16.43
N LYS A 55 -9.38 -0.90 -16.41
CA LYS A 55 -8.46 -0.37 -17.45
C LYS A 55 -8.45 -1.17 -18.73
N VAL A 56 -8.88 -2.43 -18.69
CA VAL A 56 -8.84 -3.34 -19.85
C VAL A 56 -10.19 -3.95 -20.19
N ASP A 57 -11.26 -3.40 -19.63
CA ASP A 57 -12.61 -3.85 -19.94
C ASP A 57 -13.15 -3.24 -21.24
N ARG A 58 -13.05 -4.01 -22.33
CA ARG A 58 -13.57 -3.61 -23.65
C ARG A 58 -15.09 -3.56 -23.70
N SER A 59 -15.76 -4.29 -22.80
CA SER A 59 -17.23 -4.38 -22.74
C SER A 59 -17.86 -3.24 -21.94
N LYS A 60 -17.04 -2.31 -21.41
CA LYS A 60 -17.48 -1.11 -20.66
C LYS A 60 -18.41 -1.43 -19.49
N ARG A 61 -18.30 -2.59 -18.86
CA ARG A 61 -19.08 -2.98 -17.68
C ARG A 61 -18.77 -2.09 -16.46
N TYR A 62 -17.59 -1.48 -16.41
CA TYR A 62 -17.22 -0.52 -15.37
C TYR A 62 -17.73 0.91 -15.63
N GLN A 63 -18.50 1.16 -16.71
CA GLN A 63 -18.97 2.51 -17.05
C GLN A 63 -19.96 3.10 -16.04
N ASP A 64 -20.61 2.24 -15.26
CA ASP A 64 -21.60 2.66 -14.25
C ASP A 64 -20.92 3.13 -12.94
N PHE A 65 -19.60 2.94 -12.82
CA PHE A 65 -18.81 3.43 -11.69
C PHE A 65 -18.14 4.76 -12.03
N THR A 66 -18.07 5.66 -11.05
CA THR A 66 -17.25 6.87 -11.13
C THR A 66 -15.80 6.50 -10.80
N ILE A 67 -14.89 6.62 -11.77
CA ILE A 67 -13.48 6.25 -11.59
C ILE A 67 -12.61 7.50 -11.48
N PHE A 68 -12.06 7.72 -10.29
CA PHE A 68 -11.07 8.77 -10.02
C PHE A 68 -9.66 8.23 -10.22
N LYS A 69 -8.92 8.79 -11.19
CA LYS A 69 -7.52 8.45 -11.43
C LYS A 69 -6.65 9.35 -10.58
N LEU A 70 -6.01 8.79 -9.56
CA LEU A 70 -5.22 9.51 -8.56
C LEU A 70 -3.74 9.11 -8.68
N PRO A 71 -3.01 9.62 -9.69
CA PRO A 71 -1.62 9.26 -9.87
C PRO A 71 -0.81 9.69 -8.64
N TYR A 72 -0.20 8.72 -7.97
CA TYR A 72 0.62 8.93 -6.79
C TYR A 72 1.98 8.24 -6.96
N PRO A 73 3.09 8.97 -6.76
CA PRO A 73 4.44 8.48 -6.94
C PRO A 73 4.74 7.34 -5.94
N GLY A 74 5.56 6.37 -6.34
CA GLY A 74 5.83 5.24 -5.46
C GLY A 74 7.10 4.48 -5.81
N CYS A 75 7.07 3.72 -6.90
CA CYS A 75 8.16 2.78 -7.19
C CYS A 75 9.29 3.33 -8.06
N GLU A 76 9.15 4.54 -8.61
CA GLU A 76 10.18 5.19 -9.42
C GLU A 76 11.45 5.46 -8.59
N PHE A 77 11.31 5.68 -7.28
CA PHE A 77 12.44 5.80 -6.36
C PHE A 77 13.21 4.48 -6.23
N PHE A 78 12.50 3.35 -6.14
CA PHE A 78 13.10 2.01 -6.07
C PHE A 78 13.66 1.55 -7.42
N GLU A 79 13.34 2.22 -8.53
CA GLU A 79 13.97 1.93 -9.82
C GLU A 79 15.49 2.11 -9.74
N LYS A 80 15.97 3.16 -9.05
CA LYS A 80 17.40 3.37 -8.82
C LYS A 80 17.99 2.27 -7.92
N TYR A 81 17.31 1.93 -6.84
CA TYR A 81 17.71 0.84 -5.93
C TYR A 81 17.89 -0.50 -6.66
N VAL A 82 16.91 -0.86 -7.50
CA VAL A 82 16.97 -2.09 -8.31
C VAL A 82 18.10 -2.00 -9.35
N LYS A 83 18.27 -0.86 -10.02
CA LYS A 83 19.38 -0.64 -10.97
C LYS A 83 20.75 -0.69 -10.29
N GLN A 84 20.83 -0.39 -9.00
CA GLN A 84 22.02 -0.46 -8.17
C GLN A 84 22.18 -1.82 -7.48
N HIS A 85 21.53 -2.88 -7.99
CA HIS A 85 21.62 -4.24 -7.43
C HIS A 85 21.24 -4.32 -5.95
N TYR A 86 20.19 -3.59 -5.56
CA TYR A 86 19.72 -3.54 -4.17
C TYR A 86 20.76 -2.96 -3.20
N ASN A 87 21.69 -2.12 -3.68
CA ASN A 87 22.57 -1.33 -2.82
C ASN A 87 21.86 0.00 -2.45
N PRO A 88 21.62 0.28 -1.15
CA PRO A 88 21.01 1.53 -0.73
C PRO A 88 21.99 2.72 -0.70
N GLU A 89 23.29 2.47 -0.85
CA GLU A 89 24.33 3.51 -0.78
C GLU A 89 24.13 4.59 -1.85
N GLY A 90 24.10 5.86 -1.41
CA GLY A 90 23.91 7.01 -2.30
C GLY A 90 22.47 7.22 -2.77
N LEU A 91 21.49 6.45 -2.28
CA LEU A 91 20.09 6.80 -2.43
C LEU A 91 19.74 7.98 -1.53
N PHE A 92 19.28 9.06 -2.12
CA PHE A 92 18.73 10.21 -1.40
C PHE A 92 17.43 10.65 -2.07
N TYR A 93 16.50 11.11 -1.25
CA TYR A 93 15.26 11.70 -1.72
C TYR A 93 15.52 13.13 -2.18
N ASP A 94 15.13 13.46 -3.42
CA ASP A 94 15.24 14.80 -3.96
C ASP A 94 14.03 15.65 -3.50
N TRP A 95 14.23 16.39 -2.42
CA TRP A 95 13.24 17.33 -1.89
C TRP A 95 12.95 18.52 -2.83
N THR A 96 13.72 18.70 -3.92
CA THR A 96 13.58 19.82 -4.87
C THR A 96 12.81 19.47 -6.15
N GLN A 97 12.31 18.25 -6.25
CA GLN A 97 11.50 17.81 -7.39
C GLN A 97 10.25 18.68 -7.59
N ARG A 98 9.72 18.72 -8.81
CA ARG A 98 8.61 19.62 -9.21
C ARG A 98 7.27 19.39 -8.51
N TRP A 99 7.16 18.33 -7.71
CA TRP A 99 5.95 17.97 -6.98
C TRP A 99 6.30 17.71 -5.51
N ASP A 100 5.49 18.23 -4.61
CA ASP A 100 5.65 18.00 -3.18
C ASP A 100 4.82 16.78 -2.78
N LEU A 101 5.48 15.73 -2.30
CA LEU A 101 4.81 14.51 -1.85
C LEU A 101 3.80 14.80 -0.74
N VAL A 102 4.19 15.60 0.24
CA VAL A 102 3.36 15.92 1.41
C VAL A 102 2.11 16.68 0.96
N GLU A 103 2.28 17.66 0.08
CA GLU A 103 1.14 18.42 -0.44
C GLU A 103 0.22 17.56 -1.30
N LEU A 104 0.78 16.66 -2.12
CA LEU A 104 0.00 15.71 -2.91
C LEU A 104 -0.79 14.75 -2.01
N THR A 105 -0.16 14.18 -0.98
CA THR A 105 -0.83 13.31 0.02
C THR A 105 -1.97 14.04 0.70
N LYS A 106 -1.75 15.29 1.15
CA LYS A 106 -2.79 16.12 1.78
C LYS A 106 -3.97 16.36 0.84
N ASN A 107 -3.70 16.70 -0.41
CA ASN A 107 -4.75 17.02 -1.37
C ASN A 107 -5.57 15.79 -1.77
N TYR A 108 -4.94 14.63 -1.95
CA TYR A 108 -5.66 13.40 -2.18
C TYR A 108 -6.41 12.91 -0.94
N LEU A 109 -5.87 13.07 0.27
CA LEU A 109 -6.62 12.77 1.49
C LEU A 109 -7.86 13.64 1.62
N LYS A 110 -7.75 14.96 1.40
CA LYS A 110 -8.90 15.88 1.41
C LYS A 110 -9.95 15.48 0.37
N PHE A 111 -9.50 15.12 -0.83
CA PHE A 111 -10.39 14.64 -1.88
C PHE A 111 -11.13 13.36 -1.46
N LEU A 112 -10.42 12.36 -0.95
CA LEU A 112 -11.02 11.12 -0.47
C LEU A 112 -11.99 11.35 0.68
N LEU A 113 -11.65 12.21 1.64
CA LEU A 113 -12.56 12.58 2.73
C LEU A 113 -13.83 13.24 2.18
N LYS A 114 -13.72 14.14 1.20
CA LYS A 114 -14.87 14.78 0.55
C LYS A 114 -15.77 13.74 -0.12
N VAL A 115 -15.17 12.81 -0.86
CA VAL A 115 -15.87 11.69 -1.50
C VAL A 115 -16.62 10.82 -0.48
N VAL A 116 -15.98 10.47 0.64
CA VAL A 116 -16.60 9.67 1.71
C VAL A 116 -17.72 10.43 2.42
N ILE A 117 -17.52 11.72 2.71
CA ILE A 117 -18.46 12.52 3.50
C ILE A 117 -19.70 12.91 2.69
N ASP A 118 -19.54 13.21 1.41
CA ASP A 118 -20.66 13.62 0.55
C ASP A 118 -21.42 12.44 -0.07
N GLY A 119 -20.76 11.28 -0.20
CA GLY A 119 -21.30 10.12 -0.87
C GLY A 119 -22.40 9.44 -0.06
N ASP A 120 -23.35 8.82 -0.75
CA ASP A 120 -24.39 7.94 -0.19
C ASP A 120 -24.05 6.45 -0.34
N SER A 121 -22.80 6.17 -0.73
CA SER A 121 -22.29 4.89 -1.22
C SER A 121 -20.87 4.61 -0.71
N SER A 122 -20.44 3.36 -0.83
CA SER A 122 -19.08 2.95 -0.47
C SER A 122 -18.08 3.34 -1.55
N ILE A 123 -16.82 3.51 -1.16
CA ILE A 123 -15.71 3.74 -2.09
C ILE A 123 -14.75 2.56 -2.13
N LEU A 124 -14.23 2.23 -3.31
CA LEU A 124 -13.08 1.36 -3.47
C LEU A 124 -11.82 2.22 -3.61
N VAL A 125 -10.90 2.13 -2.65
CA VAL A 125 -9.54 2.68 -2.79
C VAL A 125 -8.60 1.54 -3.15
N HIS A 126 -7.94 1.61 -4.31
CA HIS A 126 -7.00 0.56 -4.71
C HIS A 126 -5.78 1.09 -5.46
N CYS A 127 -4.73 0.29 -5.45
CA CYS A 127 -3.57 0.41 -6.31
C CYS A 127 -3.35 -0.96 -6.98
N ILE A 128 -2.13 -1.26 -7.40
CA ILE A 128 -1.83 -2.51 -8.11
C ILE A 128 -1.98 -3.71 -7.17
N SER A 129 -1.20 -3.75 -6.09
CA SER A 129 -1.17 -4.88 -5.16
C SER A 129 -1.79 -4.57 -3.79
N GLY A 130 -2.33 -3.35 -3.59
CA GLY A 130 -2.98 -2.96 -2.33
C GLY A 130 -2.04 -2.69 -1.14
N TRP A 131 -0.78 -3.10 -1.19
CA TRP A 131 0.14 -3.07 -0.04
C TRP A 131 0.81 -1.72 0.28
N ASP A 132 0.80 -0.76 -0.64
CA ASP A 132 1.55 0.50 -0.51
C ASP A 132 0.58 1.68 -0.50
N ARG A 133 0.27 2.25 -1.66
CA ARG A 133 -0.64 3.41 -1.78
C ARG A 133 -2.03 3.18 -1.19
N THR A 134 -2.60 1.98 -1.35
CA THR A 134 -3.91 1.68 -0.77
C THR A 134 -3.85 1.65 0.75
N ALA A 135 -2.91 0.90 1.33
CA ALA A 135 -2.72 0.85 2.76
C ALA A 135 -2.47 2.25 3.34
N LEU A 136 -1.63 3.07 2.70
CA LEU A 136 -1.40 4.46 3.09
C LEU A 136 -2.69 5.28 3.17
N PHE A 137 -3.44 5.37 2.08
CA PHE A 137 -4.63 6.24 2.03
C PHE A 137 -5.80 5.70 2.87
N VAL A 138 -5.96 4.38 2.98
CA VAL A 138 -6.95 3.77 3.89
C VAL A 138 -6.62 4.08 5.34
N SER A 139 -5.35 3.92 5.75
CA SER A 139 -4.93 4.26 7.11
C SER A 139 -5.12 5.75 7.42
N LEU A 140 -4.76 6.65 6.49
CA LEU A 140 -4.95 8.09 6.67
C LEU A 140 -6.44 8.47 6.81
N LEU A 141 -7.32 7.88 6.00
CA LEU A 141 -8.77 8.08 6.12
C LEU A 141 -9.29 7.62 7.49
N ARG A 142 -8.93 6.40 7.91
CA ARG A 142 -9.36 5.85 9.21
C ARG A 142 -8.89 6.73 10.36
N LEU A 143 -7.62 7.13 10.37
CA LEU A 143 -7.05 7.97 11.42
C LEU A 143 -7.73 9.35 11.46
N SER A 144 -7.99 9.96 10.30
CA SER A 144 -8.65 11.27 10.23
C SER A 144 -10.07 11.20 10.79
N LEU A 145 -10.85 10.20 10.37
CA LEU A 145 -12.22 10.02 10.85
C LEU A 145 -12.29 9.63 12.33
N TRP A 146 -11.35 8.79 12.79
CA TRP A 146 -11.27 8.40 14.20
C TRP A 146 -10.88 9.58 15.10
N ALA A 147 -9.94 10.42 14.68
CA ALA A 147 -9.54 11.62 15.41
C ALA A 147 -10.72 12.58 15.66
N ASP A 148 -11.67 12.62 14.72
CA ASP A 148 -12.90 13.40 14.82
C ASP A 148 -14.06 12.65 15.51
N ASN A 149 -13.78 11.49 16.13
CA ASN A 149 -14.76 10.59 16.75
C ASN A 149 -15.87 10.10 15.80
N ALA A 150 -15.64 10.12 14.49
CA ALA A 150 -16.66 9.70 13.52
C ALA A 150 -16.77 8.17 13.40
N ILE A 151 -15.67 7.45 13.66
CA ILE A 151 -15.61 5.97 13.59
C ILE A 151 -14.80 5.40 14.75
N HIS A 152 -14.98 4.11 15.02
CA HIS A 152 -14.12 3.33 15.94
C HIS A 152 -13.91 3.98 17.33
N GLN A 153 -14.93 4.65 17.88
CA GLN A 153 -14.86 5.36 19.18
C GLN A 153 -14.49 4.44 20.36
N ASN A 154 -14.67 3.13 20.19
CA ASN A 154 -14.30 2.12 21.17
C ASN A 154 -12.82 1.71 21.12
N LEU A 155 -12.05 2.22 20.15
CA LEU A 155 -10.63 1.92 20.01
C LEU A 155 -9.78 3.03 20.62
N SER A 156 -8.81 2.63 21.43
CA SER A 156 -7.71 3.46 21.90
C SER A 156 -6.75 3.83 20.76
N ALA A 157 -5.85 4.78 21.02
CA ALA A 157 -4.80 5.15 20.07
C ALA A 157 -3.92 3.95 19.68
N LEU A 158 -3.63 3.06 20.63
CA LEU A 158 -2.83 1.86 20.40
C LEU A 158 -3.56 0.85 19.52
N GLU A 159 -4.86 0.62 19.75
CA GLU A 159 -5.67 -0.27 18.92
C GLU A 159 -5.87 0.28 17.51
N MET A 160 -5.96 1.60 17.35
CA MET A 160 -5.96 2.24 16.04
C MET A 160 -4.62 2.14 15.33
N ALA A 161 -3.50 2.26 16.06
CA ALA A 161 -2.17 2.01 15.50
C ALA A 161 -2.02 0.56 15.05
N TYR A 162 -2.57 -0.40 15.80
CA TYR A 162 -2.63 -1.80 15.37
C TYR A 162 -3.48 -1.98 14.10
N LEU A 163 -4.69 -1.43 14.07
CA LEU A 163 -5.58 -1.53 12.92
C LEU A 163 -4.96 -0.93 11.65
N THR A 164 -4.25 0.19 11.77
CA THR A 164 -3.70 0.89 10.62
C THR A 164 -2.32 0.37 10.22
N ALA A 165 -1.37 0.21 11.14
CA ALA A 165 -0.05 -0.30 10.80
C ALA A 165 -0.07 -1.84 10.66
N ALA A 166 -0.53 -2.57 11.68
CA ALA A 166 -0.45 -4.03 11.67
C ALA A 166 -1.43 -4.66 10.67
N TYR A 167 -2.70 -4.25 10.67
CA TYR A 167 -3.70 -4.89 9.81
C TYR A 167 -3.65 -4.37 8.35
N ASP A 168 -3.81 -3.06 8.12
CA ASP A 168 -3.90 -2.54 6.75
C ASP A 168 -2.58 -2.75 5.95
N TRP A 169 -1.41 -2.64 6.59
CA TRP A 169 -0.12 -2.79 5.91
C TRP A 169 0.47 -4.20 6.01
N PHE A 170 0.47 -4.81 7.20
CA PHE A 170 1.27 -6.03 7.43
C PHE A 170 0.47 -7.34 7.28
N LEU A 171 -0.70 -7.45 7.92
CA LEU A 171 -1.47 -8.70 7.98
C LEU A 171 -2.07 -9.11 6.63
N PHE A 172 -2.38 -8.14 5.77
CA PHE A 172 -2.84 -8.40 4.40
C PHE A 172 -1.78 -9.11 3.52
N SER A 173 -0.49 -8.97 3.85
CA SER A 173 0.60 -9.59 3.07
C SER A 173 0.76 -11.10 3.34
N LEU A 174 0.38 -11.55 4.55
CA LEU A 174 0.46 -12.95 5.00
C LEU A 174 -0.61 -13.82 4.33
N SER A 175 -1.83 -13.32 4.17
CA SER A 175 -2.93 -14.03 3.51
C SER A 175 -2.73 -14.19 1.99
N SER A 176 -1.89 -13.33 1.39
CA SER A 176 -1.62 -13.35 -0.05
C SER A 176 -0.51 -14.31 -0.47
N GLY A 177 0.20 -14.97 0.47
CA GLY A 177 1.30 -15.90 0.17
C GLY A 177 2.54 -15.27 -0.49
N ILE A 178 2.60 -13.93 -0.59
CA ILE A 178 3.67 -13.19 -1.29
C ILE A 178 4.95 -13.05 -0.43
N ALA A 179 4.91 -13.44 0.84
CA ALA A 179 6.03 -13.32 1.78
C ALA A 179 7.13 -14.40 1.68
N GLN A 180 7.13 -15.27 0.66
CA GLN A 180 8.11 -16.38 0.59
C GLN A 180 9.38 -16.12 -0.24
N HIS A 181 9.61 -14.91 -0.76
CA HIS A 181 10.93 -14.60 -1.31
C HIS A 181 11.87 -14.10 -0.22
N GLN A 182 12.66 -15.03 0.33
CA GLN A 182 13.91 -14.71 1.02
C GLN A 182 14.76 -13.81 0.10
N VAL A 183 15.00 -12.59 0.55
CA VAL A 183 16.06 -11.75 -0.03
C VAL A 183 17.38 -12.46 0.29
N PRO A 184 18.22 -12.83 -0.68
CA PRO A 184 19.52 -13.42 -0.38
C PRO A 184 20.36 -12.42 0.44
N GLY A 185 20.61 -12.75 1.71
CA GLY A 185 21.48 -11.97 2.60
C GLY A 185 20.80 -10.97 3.56
N GLY A 186 19.49 -11.07 3.82
CA GLY A 186 18.82 -10.23 4.82
C GLY A 186 18.04 -11.05 5.86
N ASP A 187 18.48 -11.01 7.12
CA ASP A 187 17.80 -11.65 8.28
C ASP A 187 16.51 -10.91 8.72
N LEU A 188 15.98 -10.01 7.91
CA LEU A 188 14.71 -9.33 8.19
C LEU A 188 13.56 -10.23 7.72
N ASN A 189 13.16 -11.18 8.56
CA ASN A 189 11.88 -11.84 8.39
C ASN A 189 10.75 -10.81 8.66
N PHE A 190 9.73 -10.81 7.82
CA PHE A 190 8.59 -9.90 7.90
C PHE A 190 7.85 -9.99 9.24
N ASP A 191 7.82 -11.20 9.80
CA ASP A 191 7.33 -11.48 11.16
C ASP A 191 8.15 -10.72 12.19
N THR A 192 9.47 -10.63 12.03
CA THR A 192 10.38 -9.96 12.96
C THR A 192 10.17 -8.45 13.00
N PHE A 193 9.83 -7.79 11.89
CA PHE A 193 9.52 -6.34 11.93
C PHE A 193 8.18 -6.07 12.59
N THR A 194 7.15 -6.85 12.26
CA THR A 194 5.81 -6.71 12.85
C THR A 194 5.86 -7.02 14.35
N ASP A 195 6.54 -8.10 14.73
CA ASP A 195 6.77 -8.48 16.12
C ASP A 195 7.64 -7.44 16.85
N ALA A 196 8.68 -6.90 16.22
CA ALA A 196 9.51 -5.84 16.82
C ALA A 196 8.72 -4.53 16.99
N PHE A 197 7.95 -4.11 15.99
CA PHE A 197 7.16 -2.88 16.03
C PHE A 197 6.06 -2.99 17.10
N LEU A 198 5.33 -4.11 17.11
CA LEU A 198 4.31 -4.37 18.11
C LEU A 198 4.94 -4.50 19.50
N SER A 199 5.98 -5.33 19.67
CA SER A 199 6.61 -5.52 20.98
C SER A 199 7.23 -4.25 21.54
N THR A 200 7.85 -3.39 20.73
CA THR A 200 8.46 -2.14 21.22
C THR A 200 7.43 -1.05 21.48
N THR A 201 6.39 -0.94 20.65
CA THR A 201 5.32 0.05 20.84
C THR A 201 4.45 -0.33 22.05
N LEU A 202 4.06 -1.61 22.16
CA LEU A 202 3.39 -2.14 23.35
C LEU A 202 4.29 -2.00 24.59
N ALA A 203 5.56 -2.40 24.53
CA ALA A 203 6.45 -2.30 25.69
C ALA A 203 6.56 -0.85 26.23
N ARG A 204 6.62 0.16 25.34
CA ARG A 204 6.68 1.58 25.76
C ARG A 204 5.40 2.07 26.43
N GLU A 205 4.21 1.64 26.00
CA GLU A 205 2.95 2.02 26.65
C GLU A 205 2.68 1.28 27.96
N ILE A 206 3.14 0.02 28.07
CA ILE A 206 2.99 -0.79 29.30
C ILE A 206 4.13 -0.47 30.32
N GLY A 207 4.99 0.51 30.04
CA GLY A 207 6.10 0.91 30.92
C GLY A 207 7.23 -0.12 31.02
N LEU A 208 7.28 -1.10 30.12
CA LEU A 208 8.40 -2.03 29.98
C LEU A 208 9.44 -1.36 29.08
N THR A 209 10.54 -0.88 29.63
CA THR A 209 11.67 -0.44 28.80
C THR A 209 12.18 -1.64 27.99
N PRO A 210 12.15 -1.62 26.66
CA PRO A 210 12.79 -2.69 25.89
C PRO A 210 14.28 -2.67 26.22
N ALA A 211 14.85 -3.85 26.47
CA ALA A 211 16.29 -3.99 26.66
C ALA A 211 17.00 -3.34 25.46
N LYS A 212 17.95 -2.45 25.75
CA LYS A 212 18.77 -1.79 24.73
C LYS A 212 19.32 -2.88 23.79
N PRO A 213 19.05 -2.85 22.48
CA PRO A 213 19.63 -3.82 21.59
C PRO A 213 21.16 -3.74 21.72
N PRO A 214 21.88 -4.87 21.72
CA PRO A 214 23.33 -4.85 21.78
C PRO A 214 23.84 -3.94 20.67
N ALA A 215 24.74 -3.03 21.00
CA ALA A 215 25.29 -2.08 20.05
C ALA A 215 25.84 -2.88 18.87
N ALA A 216 25.23 -2.74 17.69
CA ALA A 216 25.81 -3.25 16.47
C ALA A 216 27.14 -2.52 16.29
N GLN A 217 28.25 -3.24 16.46
CA GLN A 217 29.56 -2.73 16.07
C GLN A 217 29.50 -2.52 14.57
N LEU A 218 29.44 -1.26 14.12
CA LEU A 218 29.63 -0.96 12.71
C LEU A 218 31.00 -1.53 12.30
N PRO A 219 31.09 -2.25 11.17
CA PRO A 219 32.38 -2.62 10.60
C PRO A 219 33.27 -1.36 10.50
N GLU A 220 34.52 -1.44 10.95
CA GLU A 220 35.47 -0.32 10.95
C GLU A 220 35.64 0.32 9.54
N THR A 221 35.25 -0.39 8.50
CA THR A 221 35.25 0.08 7.10
C THR A 221 34.25 1.20 6.80
N LEU A 222 33.26 1.44 7.68
CA LEU A 222 32.25 2.49 7.56
C LEU A 222 32.50 3.69 8.49
N LEU A 223 33.56 3.69 9.28
CA LEU A 223 33.94 4.87 10.06
C LEU A 223 34.62 5.90 9.14
N PRO A 224 34.24 7.18 9.20
CA PRO A 224 34.90 8.21 8.42
C PRO A 224 36.38 8.25 8.81
N ARG A 225 37.26 8.14 7.80
CA ARG A 225 38.70 8.28 8.03
C ARG A 225 38.98 9.68 8.57
N PRO A 226 39.82 9.81 9.61
CA PRO A 226 40.19 11.11 10.14
C PRO A 226 40.84 11.96 9.05
N ALA A 227 40.53 13.27 9.08
CA ALA A 227 41.04 14.28 8.17
C ALA A 227 42.58 14.40 8.24
#